data_AF-A0A7W1SYT8-F1
#
_entry.id   AF-A0A7W1SYT8-F1
#
_cell.length_a   1.000
_cell.length_b   1.000
_cell.length_c   1.000
_cell.angle_alpha   90.00
_cell.angle_beta   90.00
_cell.angle_gamma   90.00
#
_symmetry.space_group_name_H-M   'P 1'
#
loop_
_entity.id
_entity.type
_entity.pdbx_description
1 polymer ?
#
loop_
_entity_poly.entity_id
_entity_poly.type
_entity_poly.pdbx_seq_one_letter_code
_entity_poly.pdbx_strand_id
1 'polypeptide(L)'
;RGLILLDPADAALHRVALPVYRKAIESAGDLDAALMARGKELERAGYHQQVKVTAASSLLFKLQNGARHVIRRKPNGPDEYLAGDERLTQNDLLAQIDASPELFSANVLLRPVMQDYLLPTLAYIGGTAEVAYFAQAAVVYEKLLGRVTPVLPRFSATLIEAKPQSLLERYHLQLPDLFQGPEPLAQTLGARTLPSDLQDAFASVDEKVTHEWVALRESLAHLDPTLAEASQRAQSKILYQMKRLHARAARAELRRSEVLARHAKLLSDALYPHKMLQERQVPGLYFLARYGLELLTHLSEALQPDCLDHQIISGL
;
A
#
# COMPACT_ATOMS: atom_id res chain seq x y z
N ARG A 1 8.07 27.82 -3.90
CA ARG A 1 8.94 26.72 -3.39
C ARG A 1 9.94 26.39 -4.50
N GLY A 2 11.24 26.29 -4.19
CA GLY A 2 12.29 25.99 -5.17
C GLY A 2 12.40 24.50 -5.48
N LEU A 3 11.29 23.87 -5.89
CA LEU A 3 11.32 22.45 -6.29
C LEU A 3 12.07 22.34 -7.62
N ILE A 4 13.07 21.46 -7.65
CA ILE A 4 13.80 21.13 -8.87
C ILE A 4 13.10 19.94 -9.52
N LEU A 5 12.64 20.12 -10.76
CA LEU A 5 12.09 19.05 -11.57
C LEU A 5 13.22 18.44 -12.40
N LEU A 6 13.33 17.12 -12.35
CA LEU A 6 14.33 16.35 -13.09
C LEU A 6 13.60 15.36 -13.99
N ASP A 7 13.80 15.47 -15.30
CA ASP A 7 13.30 14.49 -16.25
C ASP A 7 14.35 13.38 -16.43
N PRO A 8 14.12 12.14 -15.93
CA PRO A 8 15.09 11.06 -16.06
C PRO A 8 15.33 10.61 -17.50
N ALA A 9 14.54 11.07 -18.48
CA ALA A 9 14.73 10.80 -19.90
C ALA A 9 15.67 11.81 -20.59
N ASP A 10 16.15 12.84 -19.90
CA ASP A 10 17.07 13.83 -20.47
C ASP A 10 18.40 13.17 -20.85
N ALA A 11 18.77 13.28 -22.14
CA ALA A 11 19.99 12.67 -22.69
C ALA A 11 21.28 13.14 -21.97
N ALA A 12 21.32 14.36 -21.44
CA ALA A 12 22.45 14.84 -20.65
C ALA A 12 22.61 14.05 -19.35
N LEU A 13 21.51 13.68 -18.68
CA LEU A 13 21.55 12.85 -17.47
C LEU A 13 22.01 11.43 -17.80
N HIS A 14 21.57 10.86 -18.93
CA HIS A 14 22.04 9.56 -19.40
C HIS A 14 23.57 9.56 -19.62
N ARG A 15 24.13 10.64 -20.18
CA ARG A 15 25.60 10.77 -20.35
C ARG A 15 26.34 10.83 -19.02
N VAL A 16 25.80 11.58 -18.04
CA VAL A 16 26.41 11.61 -16.69
C VAL A 16 26.31 10.23 -16.04
N ALA A 17 25.16 9.55 -16.17
CA ALA A 17 24.92 8.22 -15.60
C ALA A 17 25.65 7.07 -16.32
N LEU A 18 26.35 7.32 -17.42
CA LEU A 18 27.05 6.33 -18.22
C LEU A 18 27.90 5.34 -17.38
N PRO A 19 28.69 5.77 -16.38
CA PRO A 19 29.49 4.85 -15.57
C PRO A 19 28.64 3.86 -14.77
N VAL A 20 27.41 4.22 -14.38
CA VAL A 20 26.48 3.33 -13.68
C VAL A 20 25.96 2.26 -14.63
N TYR A 21 25.61 2.63 -15.87
CA TYR A 21 25.18 1.66 -16.88
C TYR A 21 26.27 0.66 -17.23
N ARG A 22 27.49 1.14 -17.44
CA ARG A 22 28.65 0.27 -17.69
C ARG A 22 28.88 -0.71 -16.55
N LYS A 23 28.99 -0.21 -15.31
CA LYS A 23 29.18 -1.06 -14.13
C LYS A 23 28.04 -2.07 -13.93
N ALA A 24 26.80 -1.70 -14.24
CA ALA A 24 25.66 -2.61 -14.14
C ALA A 24 25.77 -3.80 -15.12
N ILE A 25 26.38 -3.60 -16.29
CA ILE A 25 26.67 -4.67 -17.27
C ILE A 25 27.94 -5.43 -16.90
N GLU A 26 29.03 -4.73 -16.57
CA GLU A 26 30.33 -5.31 -16.23
C GLU A 26 30.25 -6.19 -14.96
N SER A 27 29.43 -5.81 -13.99
CA SER A 27 29.21 -6.54 -12.73
C SER A 27 27.90 -7.33 -12.70
N ALA A 28 27.27 -7.59 -13.85
CA ALA A 28 25.93 -8.19 -13.90
C ALA A 28 25.86 -9.54 -13.16
N GLY A 29 26.88 -10.40 -13.27
CA GLY A 29 26.92 -11.70 -12.60
C GLY A 29 26.90 -11.58 -11.07
N ASP A 30 27.74 -10.69 -10.55
CA ASP A 30 27.85 -10.43 -9.11
C ASP A 30 26.59 -9.77 -8.54
N LEU A 31 25.97 -8.87 -9.32
CA LEU A 31 24.72 -8.19 -8.96
C LEU A 31 23.57 -9.19 -8.88
N ASP A 32 23.43 -10.08 -9.86
CA ASP A 32 22.39 -11.12 -9.84
C ASP A 32 22.58 -12.08 -8.66
N ALA A 33 23.82 -12.52 -8.42
CA ALA A 33 24.14 -13.39 -7.29
C ALA A 33 23.75 -12.75 -5.96
N ALA A 34 24.10 -11.47 -5.76
CA ALA A 34 23.74 -10.73 -4.55
C ALA A 34 22.23 -10.50 -4.43
N LEU A 35 21.54 -10.17 -5.51
CA LEU A 35 20.09 -10.00 -5.52
C LEU A 35 19.34 -11.30 -5.21
N MET A 36 19.81 -12.43 -5.72
CA MET A 36 19.25 -13.75 -5.40
C MET A 36 19.50 -14.14 -3.95
N ALA A 37 20.71 -13.87 -3.42
CA ALA A 37 21.02 -14.09 -2.00
C ALA A 37 20.12 -13.22 -1.11
N ARG A 38 20.00 -11.93 -1.43
CA ARG A 38 19.14 -10.98 -0.72
C ARG A 38 17.66 -11.38 -0.75
N GLY A 39 17.18 -11.89 -1.88
CA GLY A 39 15.83 -12.43 -2.01
C GLY A 39 15.57 -13.56 -1.01
N LYS A 40 16.50 -14.53 -0.91
CA LYS A 40 16.41 -15.65 0.04
C LYS A 40 16.48 -15.18 1.50
N GLU A 41 17.27 -14.16 1.81
CA GLU A 41 17.32 -13.56 3.15
C GLU A 41 15.96 -12.96 3.54
N LEU A 42 15.34 -12.20 2.63
CA LEU A 42 14.02 -11.60 2.86
C LEU A 42 12.95 -12.67 3.09
N GLU A 43 12.93 -13.72 2.27
CA GLU A 43 11.99 -14.85 2.43
C GLU A 43 12.16 -15.57 3.76
N ARG A 44 13.41 -15.84 4.18
CA ARG A 44 13.70 -16.46 5.48
C ARG A 44 13.27 -15.58 6.66
N ALA A 45 13.30 -14.27 6.48
CA ALA A 45 12.82 -13.30 7.47
C ALA A 45 11.29 -13.10 7.44
N GLY A 46 10.56 -13.84 6.60
CA GLY A 46 9.10 -13.78 6.50
C GLY A 46 8.56 -12.71 5.55
N TYR A 47 9.42 -12.05 4.76
CA TYR A 47 9.02 -11.06 3.76
C TYR A 47 8.88 -11.68 2.36
N HIS A 48 8.10 -11.04 1.50
CA HIS A 48 7.99 -11.43 0.09
C HIS A 48 9.02 -10.71 -0.77
N GLN A 49 9.58 -11.42 -1.75
CA GLN A 49 10.36 -10.80 -2.82
C GLN A 49 9.45 -9.93 -3.71
N GLN A 50 9.68 -8.63 -3.71
CA GLN A 50 8.89 -7.65 -4.48
C GLN A 50 9.25 -7.66 -5.96
N VAL A 51 10.53 -7.86 -6.28
CA VAL A 51 11.05 -7.90 -7.65
C VAL A 51 11.64 -9.27 -7.90
N LYS A 52 11.05 -10.01 -8.83
CA LYS A 52 11.57 -11.31 -9.26
C LYS A 52 12.87 -11.11 -10.02
N VAL A 53 13.97 -11.63 -9.48
CA VAL A 53 15.29 -11.63 -10.10
C VAL A 53 15.68 -13.06 -10.43
N THR A 54 16.22 -13.26 -11.63
CA THR A 54 16.75 -14.54 -12.11
C THR A 54 18.18 -14.35 -12.58
N ALA A 55 18.95 -15.44 -12.71
CA ALA A 55 20.31 -15.40 -13.27
C ALA A 55 20.38 -14.94 -14.74
N ALA A 56 19.24 -14.72 -15.40
CA ALA A 56 19.12 -14.19 -16.76
C ALA A 56 18.62 -12.74 -16.80
N SER A 57 18.40 -12.11 -15.64
CA SER A 57 17.89 -10.74 -15.55
C SER A 57 18.99 -9.72 -15.85
N SER A 58 18.64 -8.64 -16.53
CA SER A 58 19.47 -7.43 -16.57
C SER A 58 18.81 -6.34 -15.74
N LEU A 59 19.65 -5.46 -15.20
CA LEU A 59 19.20 -4.24 -14.55
C LEU A 59 18.83 -3.12 -15.53
N LEU A 60 19.06 -3.34 -16.83
CA LEU A 60 18.80 -2.39 -17.90
C LEU A 60 17.72 -2.89 -18.86
N PHE A 61 17.06 -1.92 -19.48
CA PHE A 61 16.23 -2.09 -20.65
C PHE A 61 16.82 -1.28 -21.80
N LYS A 62 16.57 -1.74 -23.03
CA LYS A 62 16.93 -1.02 -24.26
C LYS A 62 15.66 -0.43 -24.89
N LEU A 63 15.71 0.82 -25.28
CA LEU A 63 14.66 1.49 -26.06
C LEU A 63 14.95 1.29 -27.55
N GLN A 64 14.04 0.66 -28.28
CA GLN A 64 14.16 0.44 -29.72
C GLN A 64 12.81 0.72 -30.37
N ASN A 65 12.78 1.52 -31.44
CA ASN A 65 11.56 1.87 -32.16
C ASN A 65 10.43 2.41 -31.26
N GLY A 66 10.79 3.18 -30.21
CA GLY A 66 9.84 3.71 -29.22
C GLY A 66 9.33 2.69 -28.20
N ALA A 67 9.77 1.42 -28.28
CA ALA A 67 9.38 0.36 -27.36
C ALA A 67 10.53 -0.01 -26.41
N ARG A 68 10.18 -0.30 -25.15
CA ARG A 68 11.13 -0.70 -24.11
C ARG A 68 11.28 -2.23 -24.11
N HIS A 69 12.47 -2.72 -24.42
CA HIS A 69 12.82 -4.13 -24.46
C HIS A 69 13.63 -4.54 -23.23
N VAL A 70 13.26 -5.68 -22.63
CA VAL A 70 14.05 -6.29 -21.55
C VAL A 70 15.35 -6.80 -22.15
N ILE A 71 16.47 -6.44 -21.53
CA ILE A 71 17.76 -7.06 -21.81
C ILE A 71 17.86 -8.33 -20.96
N ARG A 72 18.14 -9.47 -21.58
CA ARG A 72 18.32 -10.75 -20.88
C ARG A 72 19.74 -11.25 -21.07
N ARG A 73 20.35 -11.78 -20.01
CA ARG A 73 21.62 -12.51 -20.11
C ARG A 73 21.33 -13.98 -20.39
N LYS A 74 22.05 -14.61 -21.31
CA LYS A 74 21.91 -16.05 -21.53
C LYS A 74 22.64 -16.86 -20.45
N PRO A 75 22.14 -18.06 -20.09
CA PRO A 75 22.78 -18.89 -19.08
C PRO A 75 24.10 -19.55 -19.52
N ASN A 76 24.35 -19.70 -20.83
CA ASN A 76 25.40 -20.59 -21.35
C ASN A 76 26.64 -19.86 -21.91
N GLY A 77 26.81 -18.57 -21.64
CA GLY A 77 28.03 -17.82 -21.98
C GLY A 77 28.14 -16.57 -21.12
N PRO A 78 29.32 -16.24 -20.58
CA PRO A 78 29.48 -15.10 -19.67
C PRO A 78 29.13 -13.74 -20.31
N ASP A 79 29.08 -13.66 -21.63
CA ASP A 79 29.03 -12.37 -22.35
C ASP A 79 27.91 -12.28 -23.40
N GLU A 80 26.87 -13.13 -23.37
CA GLU A 80 25.76 -13.05 -24.35
C GLU A 80 24.50 -12.41 -23.79
N TYR A 81 24.04 -11.35 -24.46
CA TYR A 81 22.83 -10.61 -24.17
C TYR A 81 21.80 -10.72 -25.31
N LEU A 82 20.53 -10.66 -24.94
CA LEU A 82 19.39 -10.57 -25.85
C LEU A 82 18.57 -9.34 -25.49
N ALA A 83 18.50 -8.37 -26.40
CA ALA A 83 17.65 -7.19 -26.29
C ALA A 83 16.54 -7.27 -27.35
N GLY A 84 15.34 -7.69 -26.96
CA GLY A 84 14.31 -8.06 -27.93
C GLY A 84 14.76 -9.26 -28.76
N ASP A 85 14.93 -9.08 -30.07
CA ASP A 85 15.43 -10.10 -31.01
C ASP A 85 16.92 -9.94 -31.34
N GLU A 86 17.56 -8.87 -30.84
CA GLU A 86 18.95 -8.55 -31.11
C GLU A 86 19.88 -9.31 -30.15
N ARG A 87 20.81 -10.07 -30.72
CA ARG A 87 21.86 -10.78 -29.97
C ARG A 87 23.10 -9.91 -29.92
N LEU A 88 23.62 -9.70 -28.71
CA LEU A 88 24.76 -8.83 -28.45
C LEU A 88 25.79 -9.54 -27.59
N THR A 89 27.06 -9.31 -27.85
CA THR A 89 28.09 -9.59 -26.85
C THR A 89 28.08 -8.52 -25.77
N GLN A 90 28.74 -8.77 -24.63
CA GLN A 90 28.95 -7.76 -23.60
C GLN A 90 29.64 -6.51 -24.16
N ASN A 91 30.65 -6.71 -25.00
CA ASN A 91 31.41 -5.62 -25.61
C ASN A 91 30.53 -4.81 -26.58
N ASP A 92 29.69 -5.46 -27.38
CA ASP A 92 28.74 -4.76 -28.25
C ASP A 92 27.73 -3.94 -27.44
N LEU A 93 27.21 -4.52 -26.35
CA LEU A 93 26.26 -3.84 -25.47
C LEU A 93 26.91 -2.62 -24.79
N LEU A 94 28.13 -2.76 -24.29
CA LEU A 94 28.88 -1.65 -23.70
C LEU A 94 29.18 -0.56 -24.73
N ALA A 95 29.60 -0.93 -25.95
CA ALA A 95 29.84 0.02 -27.03
C ALA A 95 28.56 0.80 -27.42
N GLN A 96 27.40 0.13 -27.44
CA GLN A 96 26.12 0.81 -27.67
C GLN A 96 25.74 1.73 -26.52
N ILE A 97 25.97 1.32 -25.26
CA ILE A 97 25.75 2.16 -24.07
C ILE A 97 26.64 3.41 -24.12
N ASP A 98 27.91 3.28 -24.53
CA ASP A 98 28.83 4.41 -24.67
C ASP A 98 28.41 5.37 -25.78
N ALA A 99 27.96 4.84 -26.92
CA ALA A 99 27.60 5.64 -28.07
C ALA A 99 26.26 6.37 -27.88
N SER A 100 25.28 5.75 -27.22
CA SER A 100 23.91 6.27 -27.10
C SER A 100 23.25 5.83 -25.78
N PRO A 101 23.72 6.33 -24.62
CA PRO A 101 23.20 5.94 -23.31
C PRO A 101 21.72 6.28 -23.10
N GLU A 102 21.19 7.26 -23.84
CA GLU A 102 19.76 7.62 -23.86
C GLU A 102 18.85 6.53 -24.42
N LEU A 103 19.40 5.54 -25.13
CA LEU A 103 18.66 4.36 -25.57
C LEU A 103 18.55 3.29 -24.47
N PHE A 104 19.10 3.53 -23.28
CA PHE A 104 19.07 2.58 -22.17
C PHE A 104 18.35 3.17 -20.98
N SER A 105 17.63 2.33 -20.22
CA SER A 105 16.93 2.77 -19.02
C SER A 105 17.03 1.76 -17.89
N ALA A 106 17.21 2.26 -16.68
CA ALA A 106 17.30 1.43 -15.49
C ALA A 106 15.96 0.77 -15.12
N ASN A 107 16.01 -0.49 -14.67
CA ASN A 107 14.87 -1.15 -14.05
C ASN A 107 14.60 -0.60 -12.64
N VAL A 108 13.57 -1.13 -11.98
CA VAL A 108 13.17 -0.66 -10.64
C VAL A 108 14.27 -0.79 -9.56
N LEU A 109 15.21 -1.73 -9.71
CA LEU A 109 16.29 -1.95 -8.74
C LEU A 109 17.50 -1.05 -8.99
N LEU A 110 17.76 -0.67 -10.26
CA LEU A 110 18.88 0.20 -10.61
C LEU A 110 18.50 1.68 -10.65
N ARG A 111 17.25 2.02 -10.95
CA ARG A 111 16.77 3.41 -11.01
C ARG A 111 17.09 4.22 -9.76
N PRO A 112 16.85 3.74 -8.51
CA PRO A 112 17.20 4.52 -7.33
C PRO A 112 18.72 4.70 -7.20
N VAL A 113 19.53 3.70 -7.56
CA VAL A 113 21.00 3.82 -7.57
C VAL A 113 21.47 4.87 -8.58
N MET A 114 20.86 4.90 -9.77
CA MET A 114 21.16 5.89 -10.80
C MET A 114 20.79 7.31 -10.34
N GLN A 115 19.64 7.48 -9.69
CA GLN A 115 19.26 8.76 -9.08
C GLN A 115 20.32 9.24 -8.08
N ASP A 116 20.80 8.35 -7.22
CA ASP A 116 21.79 8.65 -6.19
C ASP A 116 23.22 8.85 -6.71
N TYR A 117 23.50 8.37 -7.91
CA TYR A 117 24.71 8.73 -8.63
C TYR A 117 24.63 10.16 -9.17
N LEU A 118 23.46 10.55 -9.70
CA LEU A 118 23.22 11.88 -10.27
C LEU A 118 23.06 12.97 -9.22
N LEU A 119 22.53 12.61 -8.05
CA LEU A 119 22.13 13.56 -7.00
C LEU A 119 22.79 13.21 -5.65
N PRO A 120 23.19 14.22 -4.86
CA PRO A 120 23.60 14.01 -3.47
C PRO A 120 22.37 13.77 -2.59
N THR A 121 21.72 12.61 -2.76
CA THR A 121 20.47 12.26 -2.08
C THR A 121 20.69 12.02 -0.59
N LEU A 122 20.03 12.80 0.25
CA LEU A 122 19.98 12.55 1.70
C LEU A 122 19.04 11.38 2.05
N ALA A 123 17.86 11.35 1.44
CA ALA A 123 16.87 10.30 1.61
C ALA A 123 16.02 10.12 0.35
N TYR A 124 15.63 8.89 0.06
CA TYR A 124 14.66 8.56 -0.98
C TYR A 124 13.26 8.54 -0.36
N ILE A 125 12.33 9.33 -0.89
CA ILE A 125 10.92 9.33 -0.44
C ILE A 125 10.11 8.45 -1.38
N GLY A 126 9.57 7.33 -0.89
CA GLY A 126 8.88 6.34 -1.71
C GLY A 126 7.51 5.93 -1.17
N GLY A 127 6.63 5.45 -2.02
CA GLY A 127 5.41 4.75 -1.59
C GLY A 127 5.72 3.42 -0.90
N THR A 128 4.72 2.81 -0.26
CA THR A 128 4.87 1.53 0.46
C THR A 128 5.46 0.41 -0.40
N ALA A 129 5.06 0.32 -1.67
CA ALA A 129 5.63 -0.64 -2.62
C ALA A 129 7.09 -0.35 -2.98
N GLU A 130 7.50 0.93 -2.99
CA GLU A 130 8.88 1.33 -3.27
C GLU A 130 9.81 1.05 -2.10
N VAL A 131 9.36 1.37 -0.89
CA VAL A 131 10.05 1.01 0.36
C VAL A 131 10.33 -0.50 0.40
N ALA A 132 9.33 -1.31 0.00
CA ALA A 132 9.44 -2.76 0.02
C ALA A 132 10.52 -3.29 -0.94
N TYR A 133 10.59 -2.81 -2.20
CA TYR A 133 11.65 -3.27 -3.12
C TYR A 133 13.02 -2.66 -2.79
N PHE A 134 13.09 -1.56 -2.06
CA PHE A 134 14.35 -0.95 -1.64
C PHE A 134 15.21 -1.90 -0.79
N ALA A 135 14.56 -2.77 0.00
CA ALA A 135 15.23 -3.82 0.75
C ALA A 135 16.00 -4.81 -0.16
N GLN A 136 15.54 -5.01 -1.40
CA GLN A 136 16.28 -5.75 -2.44
C GLN A 136 17.31 -4.86 -3.15
N ALA A 137 16.98 -3.60 -3.45
CA ALA A 137 17.87 -2.69 -4.15
C ALA A 137 19.15 -2.34 -3.34
N ALA A 138 19.11 -2.46 -2.01
CA ALA A 138 20.23 -2.18 -1.12
C ALA A 138 21.57 -2.84 -1.55
N VAL A 139 21.54 -4.10 -2.01
CA VAL A 139 22.77 -4.77 -2.45
C VAL A 139 23.31 -4.23 -3.77
N VAL A 140 22.44 -3.67 -4.62
CA VAL A 140 22.85 -2.98 -5.87
C VAL A 140 23.52 -1.66 -5.52
N TYR A 141 22.95 -0.92 -4.55
CA TYR A 141 23.52 0.29 -3.98
C TYR A 141 24.93 0.07 -3.44
N GLU A 142 25.11 -0.91 -2.54
CA GLU A 142 26.41 -1.25 -1.95
C GLU A 142 27.44 -1.59 -3.01
N LYS A 143 27.07 -2.43 -4.00
CA LYS A 143 28.01 -2.86 -5.05
C LYS A 143 28.38 -1.74 -6.02
N LEU A 144 27.46 -0.85 -6.37
CA LEU A 144 27.70 0.17 -7.40
C LEU A 144 28.21 1.51 -6.84
N LEU A 145 27.75 1.90 -5.66
CA LEU A 145 28.07 3.18 -5.03
C LEU A 145 28.84 3.08 -3.71
N GLY A 146 28.97 1.87 -3.13
CA GLY A 146 29.63 1.68 -1.84
C GLY A 146 28.84 2.22 -0.64
N ARG A 147 27.57 2.60 -0.85
CA ARG A 147 26.67 3.14 0.18
C ARG A 147 25.22 2.79 -0.13
N VAL A 148 24.37 2.77 0.89
CA VAL A 148 22.91 2.66 0.76
C VAL A 148 22.28 3.96 1.23
N THR A 149 21.32 4.46 0.47
CA THR A 149 20.57 5.66 0.83
C THR A 149 19.33 5.30 1.64
N PRO A 150 19.09 5.98 2.78
CA PRO A 150 17.88 5.76 3.56
C PRO A 150 16.63 5.98 2.71
N VAL A 151 15.70 5.03 2.81
CA VAL A 151 14.37 5.15 2.20
C VAL A 151 13.37 5.50 3.30
N LEU A 152 12.58 6.54 3.07
CA LEU A 152 11.50 6.97 3.95
C LEU A 152 10.17 6.83 3.20
N PRO A 153 9.10 6.36 3.87
CA PRO A 153 7.79 6.36 3.26
C PRO A 153 7.33 7.81 3.05
N ARG A 154 6.70 8.09 1.91
CA ARG A 154 5.93 9.32 1.76
C ARG A 154 4.77 9.33 2.75
N PHE A 155 4.30 10.52 3.12
CA PHE A 155 3.03 10.66 3.83
C PHE A 155 1.91 9.95 3.05
N SER A 156 0.93 9.44 3.78
CA SER A 156 -0.29 8.86 3.22
C SER A 156 -1.49 9.57 3.82
N ALA A 157 -2.46 9.96 3.00
CA ALA A 157 -3.60 10.72 3.49
C ALA A 157 -4.93 10.42 2.78
N THR A 158 -6.03 10.60 3.51
CA THR A 158 -7.39 10.69 2.97
C THR A 158 -7.93 12.09 3.21
N LEU A 159 -8.38 12.71 2.13
CA LEU A 159 -9.01 14.02 2.09
C LEU A 159 -10.52 13.85 2.28
N ILE A 160 -11.08 14.48 3.31
CA ILE A 160 -12.50 14.40 3.65
C ILE A 160 -13.19 15.71 3.31
N GLU A 161 -14.03 15.67 2.27
CA GLU A 161 -14.90 16.78 1.88
C GLU A 161 -16.05 16.95 2.89
N ALA A 162 -16.64 18.16 2.94
CA ALA A 162 -17.66 18.53 3.94
C ALA A 162 -18.85 17.53 4.03
N LYS A 163 -19.31 16.99 2.89
CA LYS A 163 -20.43 16.05 2.88
C LYS A 163 -20.07 14.68 3.51
N PRO A 164 -19.02 13.95 3.04
CA PRO A 164 -18.51 12.79 3.76
C PRO A 164 -18.25 13.05 5.25
N GLN A 165 -17.63 14.19 5.62
CA GLN A 165 -17.37 14.56 7.01
C GLN A 165 -18.67 14.59 7.85
N SER A 166 -19.70 15.29 7.37
CA SER A 166 -20.99 15.38 8.08
C SER A 166 -21.67 14.02 8.28
N LEU A 167 -21.47 13.07 7.35
CA LEU A 167 -22.03 11.72 7.46
C LEU A 167 -21.22 10.85 8.42
N LEU A 168 -19.90 10.99 8.43
CA LEU A 168 -19.06 10.32 9.43
C LEU A 168 -19.45 10.76 10.84
N GLU A 169 -19.60 12.06 11.07
CA GLU A 169 -20.02 12.63 12.35
C GLU A 169 -21.44 12.18 12.74
N ARG A 170 -22.40 12.29 11.82
CA ARG A 170 -23.80 11.91 12.04
C ARG A 170 -23.95 10.45 12.48
N TYR A 171 -23.12 9.56 11.96
CA TYR A 171 -23.20 8.12 12.24
C TYR A 171 -22.10 7.64 13.19
N HIS A 172 -21.32 8.56 13.77
CA HIS A 172 -20.18 8.29 14.65
C HIS A 172 -19.16 7.32 14.05
N LEU A 173 -18.97 7.37 12.73
CA LEU A 173 -18.08 6.48 11.99
C LEU A 173 -16.63 6.97 12.03
N GLN A 174 -15.71 6.01 12.08
CA GLN A 174 -14.29 6.24 11.84
C GLN A 174 -13.90 5.70 10.46
N LEU A 175 -12.81 6.20 9.88
CA LEU A 175 -12.35 5.74 8.56
C LEU A 175 -12.20 4.20 8.46
N PRO A 176 -11.66 3.48 9.47
CA PRO A 176 -11.58 2.02 9.42
C PRO A 176 -12.92 1.29 9.32
N ASP A 177 -14.04 1.90 9.75
CA ASP A 177 -15.38 1.32 9.62
C ASP A 177 -15.75 1.09 8.14
N LEU A 178 -15.14 1.86 7.21
CA LEU A 178 -15.42 1.79 5.78
C LEU A 178 -14.66 0.65 5.09
N PHE A 179 -13.62 0.08 5.71
CA PHE A 179 -12.74 -0.90 5.07
C PHE A 179 -13.41 -2.24 4.76
N GLN A 180 -14.56 -2.49 5.39
CA GLN A 180 -15.40 -3.65 5.12
C GLN A 180 -16.17 -3.51 3.77
N GLY A 181 -16.29 -2.30 3.24
CA GLY A 181 -17.02 -1.98 2.01
C GLY A 181 -18.46 -1.52 2.26
N PRO A 182 -19.19 -1.17 1.18
CA PRO A 182 -20.47 -0.46 1.28
C PRO A 182 -21.60 -1.31 1.88
N GLU A 183 -21.67 -2.62 1.59
CA GLU A 183 -22.74 -3.47 2.11
C GLU A 183 -22.60 -3.73 3.62
N PRO A 184 -21.42 -4.11 4.16
CA PRO A 184 -21.24 -4.19 5.60
C PRO A 184 -21.42 -2.84 6.30
N LEU A 185 -20.92 -1.75 5.69
CA LEU A 185 -21.09 -0.40 6.23
C LEU A 185 -22.58 -0.02 6.33
N ALA A 186 -23.39 -0.36 5.32
CA ALA A 186 -24.84 -0.13 5.35
C ALA A 186 -25.52 -0.90 6.50
N GLN A 187 -25.06 -2.11 6.82
CA GLN A 187 -25.56 -2.85 7.98
C GLN A 187 -25.14 -2.20 9.30
N THR A 188 -23.89 -1.71 9.40
CA THR A 188 -23.42 -0.93 10.55
C THR A 188 -24.26 0.33 10.74
N LEU A 189 -24.56 1.06 9.67
CA LEU A 189 -25.45 2.21 9.70
C LEU A 189 -26.84 1.82 10.23
N GLY A 190 -27.46 0.78 9.66
CA GLY A 190 -28.77 0.29 10.11
C GLY A 190 -28.80 -0.13 11.58
N ALA A 191 -27.69 -0.64 12.12
CA ALA A 191 -27.58 -0.96 13.54
C ALA A 191 -27.45 0.29 14.42
N ARG A 192 -26.64 1.27 14.02
CA ARG A 192 -26.43 2.53 14.76
C ARG A 192 -27.64 3.48 14.71
N THR A 193 -28.50 3.32 13.71
CA THR A 193 -29.72 4.13 13.56
C THR A 193 -30.99 3.40 14.00
N LEU A 194 -30.88 2.25 14.66
CA LEU A 194 -32.05 1.62 15.28
C LEU A 194 -32.72 2.61 16.24
N PRO A 195 -34.06 2.56 16.40
CA PRO A 195 -34.76 3.31 17.44
C PRO A 195 -34.09 3.11 18.82
N SER A 196 -33.95 4.18 19.60
CA SER A 196 -33.20 4.15 20.86
C SER A 196 -33.78 3.15 21.85
N ASP A 197 -35.10 3.04 21.93
CA ASP A 197 -35.82 2.04 22.72
C ASP A 197 -35.43 0.61 22.35
N LEU A 198 -35.21 0.34 21.06
CA LEU A 198 -34.78 -0.97 20.58
C LEU A 198 -33.29 -1.22 20.87
N GLN A 199 -32.43 -0.20 20.75
CA GLN A 199 -31.01 -0.29 21.12
C GLN A 199 -30.87 -0.60 22.62
N ASP A 200 -31.59 0.16 23.46
CA ASP A 200 -31.60 -0.01 24.91
C ASP A 200 -32.14 -1.39 25.31
N ALA A 201 -33.18 -1.88 24.62
CA ALA A 201 -33.69 -3.22 24.84
C ALA A 201 -32.65 -4.30 24.53
N PHE A 202 -31.94 -4.21 23.40
CA PHE A 202 -30.87 -5.17 23.07
C PHE A 202 -29.72 -5.11 24.06
N ALA A 203 -29.26 -3.92 24.43
CA ALA A 203 -28.20 -3.73 25.42
C ALA A 203 -28.61 -4.29 26.80
N SER A 204 -29.82 -3.98 27.26
CA SER A 204 -30.34 -4.49 28.54
C SER A 204 -30.43 -6.01 28.58
N VAL A 205 -30.84 -6.66 27.48
CA VAL A 205 -30.88 -8.12 27.41
C VAL A 205 -29.46 -8.70 27.40
N ASP A 206 -28.51 -8.10 26.68
CA ASP A 206 -27.12 -8.59 26.62
C ASP A 206 -26.43 -8.51 27.98
N GLU A 207 -26.60 -7.39 28.69
CA GLU A 207 -26.10 -7.21 30.06
C GLU A 207 -26.72 -8.22 31.03
N LYS A 208 -28.05 -8.35 31.04
CA LYS A 208 -28.76 -9.29 31.93
C LYS A 208 -28.36 -10.73 31.64
N VAL A 209 -28.34 -11.14 30.38
CA VAL A 209 -27.93 -12.50 30.01
C VAL A 209 -26.51 -12.75 30.47
N THR A 210 -25.59 -11.82 30.22
CA THR A 210 -24.18 -11.97 30.61
C THR A 210 -24.03 -12.07 32.13
N HIS A 211 -24.68 -11.18 32.87
CA HIS A 211 -24.65 -11.15 34.33
C HIS A 211 -25.20 -12.44 34.95
N GLU A 212 -26.42 -12.85 34.57
CA GLU A 212 -27.06 -14.07 35.09
C GLU A 212 -26.26 -15.34 34.72
N TRP A 213 -25.60 -15.35 33.56
CA TRP A 213 -24.80 -16.49 33.15
C TRP A 213 -23.52 -16.67 33.99
N VAL A 214 -22.96 -15.58 34.51
CA VAL A 214 -21.79 -15.65 35.40
C VAL A 214 -22.17 -16.37 36.69
N ALA A 215 -23.28 -15.96 37.33
CA ALA A 215 -23.76 -16.60 38.55
C ALA A 215 -24.11 -18.10 38.34
N LEU A 216 -24.72 -18.43 37.21
CA LEU A 216 -25.02 -19.82 36.85
C LEU A 216 -23.73 -20.63 36.63
N ARG A 217 -22.72 -20.07 35.98
CA ARG A 217 -21.43 -20.73 35.75
C ARG A 217 -20.71 -21.04 37.06
N GLU A 218 -20.69 -20.11 38.01
CA GLU A 218 -20.08 -20.31 39.33
C GLU A 218 -20.76 -21.47 40.08
N SER A 219 -22.09 -21.49 40.10
CA SER A 219 -22.87 -22.57 40.70
C SER A 219 -22.59 -23.94 40.06
N LEU A 220 -22.46 -23.99 38.72
CA LEU A 220 -22.13 -25.22 37.99
C LEU A 220 -20.69 -25.68 38.24
N ALA A 221 -19.75 -24.75 38.40
CA ALA A 221 -18.35 -25.08 38.70
C ALA A 221 -18.18 -25.73 40.08
N HIS A 222 -19.01 -25.34 41.05
CA HIS A 222 -19.06 -25.99 42.37
C HIS A 222 -19.57 -27.43 42.32
N LEU A 223 -20.41 -27.77 41.33
CA LEU A 223 -20.92 -29.12 41.13
C LEU A 223 -19.93 -30.00 40.36
N ASP A 224 -19.43 -29.51 39.22
CA ASP A 224 -18.44 -30.19 38.38
C ASP A 224 -17.72 -29.18 37.44
N PRO A 225 -16.38 -29.09 37.45
CA PRO A 225 -15.62 -28.20 36.57
C PRO A 225 -15.92 -28.38 35.07
N THR A 226 -16.24 -29.59 34.60
CA THR A 226 -16.57 -29.87 33.19
C THR A 226 -17.90 -29.24 32.77
N LEU A 227 -18.84 -29.02 33.71
CA LEU A 227 -20.10 -28.32 33.46
C LEU A 227 -19.88 -26.82 33.26
N ALA A 228 -18.82 -26.23 33.84
CA ALA A 228 -18.49 -24.83 33.63
C ALA A 228 -18.08 -24.57 32.17
N GLU A 229 -17.31 -25.47 31.54
CA GLU A 229 -16.95 -25.38 30.11
C GLU A 229 -18.17 -25.58 29.19
N ALA A 230 -19.05 -26.53 29.54
CA ALA A 230 -20.32 -26.72 28.83
C ALA A 230 -21.19 -25.45 28.90
N SER A 231 -21.27 -24.82 30.07
CA SER A 231 -21.99 -23.56 30.29
C SER A 231 -21.43 -22.39 29.47
N GLN A 232 -20.11 -22.24 29.41
CA GLN A 232 -19.47 -21.18 28.61
C GLN A 232 -19.76 -21.35 27.11
N ARG A 233 -19.76 -22.60 26.61
CA ARG A 233 -20.17 -22.89 25.22
C ARG A 233 -21.65 -22.55 24.99
N ALA A 234 -22.52 -22.82 25.96
CA ALA A 234 -23.94 -22.45 25.87
C ALA A 234 -24.13 -20.92 25.85
N GLN A 235 -23.43 -20.19 26.73
CA GLN A 235 -23.43 -18.71 26.74
C GLN A 235 -23.06 -18.15 25.38
N SER A 236 -21.95 -18.65 24.84
CA SER A 236 -21.42 -18.20 23.55
C SER A 236 -22.43 -18.40 22.42
N LYS A 237 -23.18 -19.52 22.44
CA LYS A 237 -24.25 -19.77 21.46
C LYS A 237 -25.43 -18.81 21.63
N ILE A 238 -25.83 -18.49 22.85
CA ILE A 238 -26.94 -17.55 23.12
C ILE A 238 -26.57 -16.15 22.65
N LEU A 239 -25.40 -15.65 23.07
CA LEU A 239 -24.88 -14.35 22.64
C LEU A 239 -24.73 -14.29 21.11
N TYR A 240 -24.33 -15.39 20.47
CA TYR A 240 -24.29 -15.49 19.01
C TYR A 240 -25.68 -15.36 18.38
N GLN A 241 -26.71 -16.01 18.91
CA GLN A 241 -28.08 -15.87 18.39
C GLN A 241 -28.64 -14.46 18.62
N MET A 242 -28.34 -13.85 19.77
CA MET A 242 -28.71 -12.45 20.05
C MET A 242 -28.08 -11.49 19.04
N LYS A 243 -26.77 -11.63 18.77
CA LYS A 243 -26.08 -10.86 17.71
C LYS A 243 -26.73 -11.07 16.33
N ARG A 244 -27.14 -12.30 15.99
CA ARG A 244 -27.87 -12.57 14.73
C ARG A 244 -29.23 -11.87 14.69
N LEU A 245 -29.95 -11.81 15.82
CA LEU A 245 -31.24 -11.14 15.90
C LEU A 245 -31.06 -9.62 15.76
N HIS A 246 -30.08 -9.03 16.45
CA HIS A 246 -29.70 -7.63 16.29
C HIS A 246 -29.37 -7.28 14.83
N ALA A 247 -28.54 -8.12 14.16
CA ALA A 247 -28.24 -7.95 12.74
C ALA A 247 -29.46 -8.11 11.81
N ARG A 248 -30.51 -8.85 12.22
CA ARG A 248 -31.77 -8.92 11.47
C ARG A 248 -32.59 -7.63 11.65
N ALA A 249 -32.64 -7.08 12.86
CA ALA A 249 -33.28 -5.79 13.13
C ALA A 249 -32.61 -4.66 12.34
N ALA A 250 -31.27 -4.56 12.41
CA ALA A 250 -30.49 -3.60 11.63
C ALA A 250 -30.75 -3.70 10.12
N ARG A 251 -30.84 -4.93 9.58
CA ARG A 251 -31.19 -5.14 8.17
C ARG A 251 -32.65 -4.76 7.84
N ALA A 252 -33.58 -4.91 8.79
CA ALA A 252 -34.95 -4.48 8.60
C ALA A 252 -35.04 -2.95 8.54
N GLU A 253 -34.28 -2.26 9.39
CA GLU A 253 -34.15 -0.79 9.36
C GLU A 253 -33.50 -0.31 8.06
N LEU A 254 -32.40 -0.95 7.65
CA LEU A 254 -31.76 -0.66 6.37
C LEU A 254 -32.73 -0.81 5.18
N ARG A 255 -33.53 -1.88 5.14
CA ARG A 255 -34.54 -2.07 4.07
C ARG A 255 -35.62 -0.99 4.06
N ARG A 256 -35.92 -0.40 5.21
CA ARG A 256 -36.87 0.71 5.33
C ARG A 256 -36.25 2.05 4.92
N SER A 257 -34.92 2.14 4.88
CA SER A 257 -34.18 3.38 4.64
C SER A 257 -33.17 3.25 3.51
N GLU A 258 -33.63 3.49 2.27
CA GLU A 258 -32.76 3.62 1.09
C GLU A 258 -31.69 4.71 1.27
N VAL A 259 -31.95 5.69 2.15
CA VAL A 259 -31.02 6.75 2.52
C VAL A 259 -29.75 6.17 3.14
N LEU A 260 -29.84 5.18 4.04
CA LEU A 260 -28.67 4.58 4.69
C LEU A 260 -27.79 3.83 3.68
N ALA A 261 -28.41 3.09 2.75
CA ALA A 261 -27.68 2.43 1.68
C ALA A 261 -26.93 3.44 0.79
N ARG A 262 -27.59 4.56 0.43
CA ARG A 262 -26.96 5.64 -0.34
C ARG A 262 -25.81 6.32 0.42
N HIS A 263 -25.96 6.55 1.72
CA HIS A 263 -24.90 7.13 2.55
C HIS A 263 -23.69 6.21 2.67
N ALA A 264 -23.91 4.91 2.91
CA ALA A 264 -22.83 3.93 2.95
C ALA A 264 -22.08 3.86 1.61
N LYS A 265 -22.82 3.87 0.50
CA LYS A 265 -22.22 3.90 -0.85
C LYS A 265 -21.40 5.17 -1.06
N LEU A 266 -21.96 6.34 -0.74
CA LEU A 266 -21.27 7.63 -0.89
C LEU A 266 -19.98 7.68 -0.08
N LEU A 267 -20.03 7.27 1.19
CA LEU A 267 -18.85 7.22 2.05
C LEU A 267 -17.77 6.29 1.49
N SER A 268 -18.18 5.09 1.04
CA SER A 268 -17.25 4.11 0.48
C SER A 268 -16.62 4.61 -0.83
N ASP A 269 -17.43 5.15 -1.75
CA ASP A 269 -16.94 5.67 -3.03
C ASP A 269 -15.99 6.87 -2.82
N ALA A 270 -16.27 7.73 -1.83
CA ALA A 270 -15.47 8.93 -1.57
C ALA A 270 -14.17 8.64 -0.83
N LEU A 271 -14.19 7.77 0.19
CA LEU A 271 -13.08 7.62 1.14
C LEU A 271 -12.34 6.27 1.03
N TYR A 272 -13.00 5.23 0.49
CA TYR A 272 -12.39 3.90 0.29
C TYR A 272 -12.84 3.26 -1.05
N PRO A 273 -12.67 3.98 -2.17
CA PRO A 273 -13.16 3.56 -3.49
C PRO A 273 -12.59 2.20 -3.88
N HIS A 274 -13.45 1.31 -4.40
CA HIS A 274 -13.05 -0.03 -4.86
C HIS A 274 -12.29 -0.86 -3.84
N LYS A 275 -12.51 -0.60 -2.54
CA LYS A 275 -11.75 -1.21 -1.43
C LYS A 275 -10.25 -0.91 -1.49
N MET A 276 -9.89 0.30 -1.91
CA MET A 276 -8.53 0.80 -1.98
C MET A 276 -8.44 2.17 -1.30
N LEU A 277 -7.25 2.54 -0.82
CA LEU A 277 -7.00 3.88 -0.26
C LEU A 277 -7.32 4.97 -1.28
N GLN A 278 -7.94 6.06 -0.82
CA GLN A 278 -8.38 7.18 -1.66
C GLN A 278 -7.22 7.74 -2.51
N GLU A 279 -6.05 7.96 -1.92
CA GLU A 279 -4.85 8.47 -2.61
C GLU A 279 -4.33 7.57 -3.75
N ARG A 280 -4.81 6.32 -3.87
CA ARG A 280 -4.45 5.39 -4.96
C ARG A 280 -5.49 5.35 -6.08
N GLN A 281 -6.62 6.01 -5.93
CA GLN A 281 -7.77 5.91 -6.85
C GLN A 281 -8.26 7.29 -7.28
N VAL A 282 -8.27 8.26 -6.38
CA VAL A 282 -8.73 9.63 -6.65
C VAL A 282 -7.52 10.48 -7.00
N PRO A 283 -7.44 11.02 -8.23
CA PRO A 283 -6.34 11.90 -8.61
C PRO A 283 -6.37 13.20 -7.80
N GLY A 284 -5.21 13.68 -7.36
CA GLY A 284 -5.11 14.98 -6.69
C GLY A 284 -5.70 16.16 -7.50
N LEU A 285 -5.72 16.02 -8.83
CA LEU A 285 -6.34 16.99 -9.74
C LEU A 285 -7.85 17.17 -9.48
N TYR A 286 -8.57 16.14 -9.01
CA TYR A 286 -9.98 16.27 -8.63
C TYR A 286 -10.15 17.34 -7.54
N PHE A 287 -9.34 17.24 -6.48
CA PHE A 287 -9.41 18.18 -5.36
C PHE A 287 -8.90 19.57 -5.78
N LEU A 288 -7.82 19.65 -6.55
CA LEU A 288 -7.31 20.94 -7.05
C LEU A 288 -8.33 21.66 -7.95
N ALA A 289 -9.05 20.94 -8.81
CA ALA A 289 -10.08 21.54 -9.67
C ALA A 289 -11.26 22.08 -8.86
N ARG A 290 -11.54 21.48 -7.70
CA ARG A 290 -12.67 21.84 -6.84
C ARG A 290 -12.36 22.95 -5.84
N TYR A 291 -11.18 22.89 -5.22
CA TYR A 291 -10.75 23.75 -4.11
C TYR A 291 -9.69 24.79 -4.52
N GLY A 292 -9.27 24.77 -5.79
CA GLY A 292 -8.26 25.70 -6.31
C GLY A 292 -6.86 25.44 -5.73
N LEU A 293 -5.97 26.42 -5.93
CA LEU A 293 -4.58 26.36 -5.45
C LEU A 293 -4.46 26.54 -3.94
N GLU A 294 -5.48 27.10 -3.28
CA GLU A 294 -5.53 27.27 -1.81
C GLU A 294 -5.41 25.93 -1.09
N LEU A 295 -5.91 24.85 -1.70
CA LEU A 295 -5.72 23.48 -1.24
C LEU A 295 -4.24 23.15 -0.98
N LEU A 296 -3.32 23.61 -1.84
CA LEU A 296 -1.89 23.29 -1.67
C LEU A 296 -1.32 23.95 -0.42
N THR A 297 -1.78 25.15 -0.09
CA THR A 297 -1.40 25.86 1.14
C THR A 297 -1.96 25.10 2.34
N HIS A 298 -3.26 24.79 2.33
CA HIS A 298 -3.92 24.02 3.40
C HIS A 298 -3.26 22.68 3.66
N LEU A 299 -3.00 21.90 2.59
CA LEU A 299 -2.28 20.63 2.70
C LEU A 299 -0.90 20.81 3.30
N SER A 300 -0.20 21.88 2.95
CA SER A 300 1.14 22.12 3.47
C SER A 300 1.19 22.51 4.95
N GLU A 301 0.10 23.06 5.47
CA GLU A 301 -0.06 23.43 6.88
C GLU A 301 -0.59 22.26 7.71
N ALA A 302 -1.50 21.45 7.13
CA ALA A 302 -2.14 20.33 7.80
C ALA A 302 -1.30 19.04 7.82
N LEU A 303 -0.48 18.80 6.78
CA LEU A 303 0.29 17.56 6.68
C LEU A 303 1.42 17.51 7.71
N GLN A 304 1.54 16.35 8.36
CA GLN A 304 2.67 16.00 9.21
C GLN A 304 3.60 15.07 8.43
N PRO A 305 4.66 15.57 7.77
CA PRO A 305 5.50 14.75 6.89
C PRO A 305 6.24 13.63 7.63
N ASP A 306 6.48 13.81 8.93
CA ASP A 306 7.21 12.86 9.77
C ASP A 306 6.29 11.78 10.38
N CYS A 307 4.97 11.91 10.17
CA CYS A 307 3.98 10.93 10.62
C CYS A 307 3.89 9.77 9.62
N LEU A 308 4.19 8.57 10.10
CA LEU A 308 4.14 7.34 9.31
C LEU A 308 2.73 6.75 9.18
N ASP A 309 1.81 7.19 10.04
CA ASP A 309 0.42 6.74 10.01
C ASP A 309 -0.34 7.40 8.85
N HIS A 310 -1.42 6.73 8.44
CA HIS A 310 -2.33 7.30 7.46
C HIS A 310 -3.09 8.50 8.06
N GLN A 311 -2.93 9.66 7.45
CA GLN A 311 -3.47 10.93 7.94
C GLN A 311 -4.87 11.18 7.40
N ILE A 312 -5.69 11.85 8.19
CA ILE A 312 -7.03 12.28 7.79
C ILE A 312 -7.02 13.81 7.76
N ILE A 313 -7.28 14.38 6.58
CA ILE A 313 -7.32 15.82 6.39
C ILE A 313 -8.76 16.22 6.06
N SER A 314 -9.36 16.98 6.96
CA SER A 314 -10.70 17.56 6.81
C SER A 314 -10.61 19.09 6.66
N GLY A 315 -11.77 19.74 6.51
CA GLY A 315 -11.85 21.20 6.39
C GLY A 315 -11.38 21.75 5.04
N LEU A 316 -11.63 20.98 3.98
CA LEU A 316 -11.38 21.35 2.57
C LEU A 316 -12.44 22.32 2.04
#